data_AF-A0A316DRR8-F1
#
_entry.id   AF-A0A316DRR8-F1
#
_cell.length_a   1.000
_cell.length_b   1.000
_cell.length_c   1.000
_cell.angle_alpha   90.00
_cell.angle_beta   90.00
_cell.angle_gamma   90.00
#
_symmetry.space_group_name_H-M   'P 1'
#
loop_
_entity.id
_entity.type
_entity.pdbx_description
1 polymer ?
#
loop_
_entity_poly.entity_id
_entity_poly.type
_entity_poly.pdbx_seq_one_letter_code
_entity_poly.pdbx_strand_id
1 'polypeptide(L)'
;MASRLSGVCRKIIQKGSGTLGEREAYIGNNPQALIGFQLNKQVVFNQVYTAKTIVTSHNNRRIITINIPKSSVFHLKKQPKNATHFQLIGALSLVSKYKYSPNKKTYHPMSLKQNALGISKNTEPLLCKIEHTNLQIQLQTPVTTQLQSNVSITVWLGIQYLKLEGLEYYTYKSHKAMQCIGLL
;
A
#
# COMPACT_ATOMS: atom_id res chain seq x y z
N MET A 1 -11.67 3.38 -11.21
CA MET A 1 -10.96 2.74 -10.08
C MET A 1 -11.94 1.98 -9.17
N ALA A 2 -13.07 2.60 -8.80
CA ALA A 2 -14.08 2.03 -7.89
C ALA A 2 -14.50 0.59 -8.22
N SER A 3 -14.89 0.28 -9.47
CA SER A 3 -15.35 -1.07 -9.84
C SER A 3 -14.33 -2.19 -9.60
N ARG A 4 -13.03 -1.91 -9.80
CA ARG A 4 -11.95 -2.89 -9.59
C ARG A 4 -11.75 -3.21 -8.12
N LEU A 5 -11.72 -2.18 -7.28
CA LEU A 5 -11.57 -2.35 -5.84
C LEU A 5 -12.81 -3.03 -5.25
N SER A 6 -14.02 -2.62 -5.66
CA SER A 6 -15.26 -3.29 -5.25
C SER A 6 -15.28 -4.77 -5.62
N GLY A 7 -14.75 -5.14 -6.80
CA GLY A 7 -14.59 -6.54 -7.18
C GLY A 7 -13.65 -7.33 -6.26
N VAL A 8 -12.53 -6.72 -5.85
CA VAL A 8 -11.62 -7.31 -4.84
C VAL A 8 -12.30 -7.45 -3.49
N CYS A 9 -12.98 -6.40 -3.01
CA CYS A 9 -13.73 -6.43 -1.76
C CYS A 9 -14.81 -7.53 -1.78
N ARG A 10 -15.51 -7.74 -2.91
CA ARG A 10 -16.48 -8.83 -3.07
C ARG A 10 -15.82 -10.19 -2.93
N LYS A 11 -14.65 -10.42 -3.55
CA LYS A 11 -13.89 -11.68 -3.40
C LYS A 11 -13.46 -11.94 -1.96
N ILE A 12 -13.14 -10.88 -1.21
CA ILE A 12 -12.80 -10.95 0.22
C ILE A 12 -14.04 -11.34 1.04
N ILE A 13 -15.17 -10.66 0.84
CA ILE A 13 -16.43 -10.90 1.57
C ILE A 13 -16.97 -12.32 1.28
N GLN A 14 -16.82 -12.82 0.06
CA GLN A 14 -17.21 -14.18 -0.31
C GLN A 14 -16.45 -15.25 0.48
N LYS A 15 -15.25 -14.94 0.98
CA LYS A 15 -14.45 -15.82 1.85
C LYS A 15 -14.72 -15.58 3.34
N GLY A 16 -15.55 -14.60 3.70
CA GLY A 16 -15.96 -14.36 5.08
C GLY A 16 -16.99 -15.35 5.59
N SER A 17 -16.98 -15.57 6.90
CA SER A 17 -17.98 -16.37 7.61
C SER A 17 -19.32 -15.64 7.73
N GLY A 18 -20.40 -16.41 7.86
CA GLY A 18 -21.77 -15.92 7.98
C GLY A 18 -22.66 -16.35 6.82
N THR A 19 -23.94 -16.01 6.94
CA THR A 19 -24.97 -16.22 5.90
C THR A 19 -24.77 -15.25 4.73
N LEU A 20 -25.29 -15.63 3.56
CA LEU A 20 -25.24 -14.75 2.38
C LEU A 20 -25.95 -13.41 2.68
N GLY A 21 -25.31 -12.30 2.34
CA GLY A 21 -25.82 -10.94 2.65
C GLY A 21 -25.34 -10.39 4.00
N GLU A 22 -24.92 -11.25 4.93
CA GLU A 22 -24.49 -10.88 6.29
C GLU A 22 -23.05 -11.29 6.61
N ARG A 23 -22.34 -11.83 5.61
CA ARG A 23 -20.93 -12.25 5.74
C ARG A 23 -20.06 -11.10 6.20
N GLU A 24 -19.19 -11.39 7.16
CA GLU A 24 -18.20 -10.42 7.59
C GLU A 24 -17.28 -9.96 6.46
N ALA A 25 -16.85 -8.69 6.52
CA ALA A 25 -15.85 -8.15 5.64
C ALA A 25 -14.53 -8.00 6.41
N TYR A 26 -13.59 -8.90 6.17
CA TYR A 26 -12.27 -8.87 6.77
C TYR A 26 -11.22 -9.19 5.72
N ILE A 27 -10.29 -8.26 5.48
CA ILE A 27 -9.28 -8.42 4.42
C ILE A 27 -8.38 -9.64 4.69
N GLY A 28 -8.16 -9.98 5.97
CA GLY A 28 -7.46 -11.19 6.38
C GLY A 28 -8.09 -12.50 5.88
N ASN A 29 -9.36 -12.53 5.48
CA ASN A 29 -10.00 -13.73 4.94
C ASN A 29 -9.48 -14.12 3.55
N ASN A 30 -8.98 -13.15 2.77
CA ASN A 30 -8.38 -13.42 1.47
C ASN A 30 -7.33 -12.34 1.09
N PRO A 31 -6.15 -12.37 1.73
CA PRO A 31 -5.12 -11.34 1.52
C PRO A 31 -4.65 -11.25 0.06
N GLN A 32 -4.55 -12.42 -0.61
CA GLN A 32 -4.09 -12.54 -1.98
C GLN A 32 -4.99 -11.84 -3.00
N ALA A 33 -6.26 -11.57 -2.66
CA ALA A 33 -7.14 -10.79 -3.53
C ALA A 33 -6.72 -9.32 -3.64
N LEU A 34 -6.07 -8.77 -2.61
CA LEU A 34 -5.64 -7.38 -2.56
C LEU A 34 -4.14 -7.21 -2.85
N ILE A 35 -3.30 -8.16 -2.42
CA ILE A 35 -1.86 -8.14 -2.75
C ILE A 35 -1.70 -8.13 -4.26
N GLY A 36 -0.88 -7.21 -4.75
CA GLY A 36 -0.66 -6.98 -6.17
C GLY A 36 -1.64 -5.99 -6.81
N PHE A 37 -2.68 -5.54 -6.10
CA PHE A 37 -3.66 -4.59 -6.63
C PHE A 37 -3.01 -3.25 -7.00
N GLN A 38 -3.26 -2.81 -8.24
CA GLN A 38 -2.72 -1.59 -8.82
C GLN A 38 -3.73 -0.46 -8.70
N LEU A 39 -3.38 0.63 -8.00
CA LEU A 39 -4.30 1.77 -7.87
C LEU A 39 -4.56 2.41 -9.24
N ASN A 40 -3.50 2.69 -10.01
CA ASN A 40 -3.61 3.19 -11.36
C ASN A 40 -3.66 2.03 -12.38
N LYS A 41 -4.74 1.94 -13.19
CA LYS A 41 -4.85 0.91 -14.25
C LYS A 41 -3.98 1.26 -15.46
N GLN A 42 -3.84 2.55 -15.76
CA GLN A 42 -3.10 3.03 -16.93
C GLN A 42 -1.59 2.94 -16.70
N VAL A 43 -1.17 3.09 -15.45
CA VAL A 43 0.24 3.00 -15.05
C VAL A 43 0.38 1.90 -13.99
N VAL A 44 0.73 0.71 -14.45
CA VAL A 44 0.90 -0.48 -13.61
C VAL A 44 2.26 -0.41 -12.91
N PHE A 45 2.29 -0.44 -11.58
CA PHE A 45 3.50 -0.23 -10.78
C PHE A 45 4.63 -1.21 -11.14
N ASN A 46 4.32 -2.50 -11.22
CA ASN A 46 5.31 -3.54 -11.52
C ASN A 46 5.86 -3.47 -12.97
N GLN A 47 5.28 -2.63 -13.84
CA GLN A 47 5.83 -2.33 -15.17
C GLN A 47 6.67 -1.05 -15.18
N VAL A 48 6.59 -0.23 -14.12
CA VAL A 48 7.37 1.01 -13.98
C VAL A 48 8.58 0.78 -13.09
N TYR A 49 8.38 0.08 -11.97
CA TYR A 49 9.38 -0.22 -10.96
C TYR A 49 9.41 -1.72 -10.68
N THR A 50 10.56 -2.35 -10.91
CA THR A 50 10.72 -3.82 -10.86
C THR A 50 11.69 -4.30 -9.78
N ALA A 51 12.19 -3.40 -8.93
CA ALA A 51 13.08 -3.80 -7.85
C ALA A 51 12.35 -4.70 -6.84
N LYS A 52 13.06 -5.71 -6.33
CA LYS A 52 12.51 -6.63 -5.33
C LYS A 52 12.30 -5.90 -4.00
N THR A 53 11.11 -6.07 -3.43
CA THR A 53 10.71 -5.49 -2.15
C THR A 53 10.50 -6.58 -1.11
N ILE A 54 10.83 -6.28 0.14
CA ILE A 54 10.61 -7.15 1.30
C ILE A 54 9.87 -6.34 2.34
N VAL A 55 8.73 -6.83 2.81
CA VAL A 55 7.95 -6.19 3.87
C VAL A 55 8.17 -6.97 5.16
N THR A 56 8.63 -6.30 6.21
CA THR A 56 8.77 -6.86 7.55
C THR A 56 7.92 -6.08 8.55
N SER A 57 7.50 -6.78 9.60
CA SER A 57 6.70 -6.24 10.70
C SER A 57 7.45 -6.44 12.01
N HIS A 58 7.56 -5.38 12.81
CA HIS A 58 8.25 -5.36 14.08
C HIS A 58 7.34 -4.82 15.19
N ASN A 59 7.74 -5.04 16.45
CA ASN A 59 7.09 -4.50 17.64
C ASN A 59 5.57 -4.72 17.66
N ASN A 60 5.14 -5.98 17.48
CA ASN A 60 3.73 -6.37 17.43
C ASN A 60 2.90 -5.55 16.42
N ARG A 61 3.41 -5.47 15.17
CA ARG A 61 2.76 -4.79 14.04
C ARG A 61 2.70 -3.26 14.17
N ARG A 62 3.50 -2.65 15.06
CA ARG A 62 3.60 -1.19 15.18
C ARG A 62 4.52 -0.54 14.16
N ILE A 63 5.57 -1.25 13.75
CA ILE A 63 6.56 -0.73 12.82
C ILE A 63 6.60 -1.66 11.62
N ILE A 64 6.25 -1.13 10.46
CA ILE A 64 6.32 -1.83 9.19
C ILE A 64 7.48 -1.26 8.39
N THR A 65 8.39 -2.11 7.94
CA THR A 65 9.54 -1.70 7.14
C THR A 65 9.42 -2.29 5.74
N ILE A 66 9.48 -1.43 4.73
CA ILE A 66 9.62 -1.82 3.33
C ILE A 66 11.11 -1.72 2.99
N ASN A 67 11.78 -2.86 2.84
CA ASN A 67 13.17 -2.94 2.46
C ASN A 67 13.31 -3.22 0.96
N ILE A 68 14.21 -2.49 0.30
CA ILE A 68 14.55 -2.64 -1.11
C ILE A 68 16.07 -2.79 -1.18
N PRO A 69 16.57 -4.03 -1.23
CA PRO A 69 18.01 -4.29 -1.16
C PRO A 69 18.81 -3.61 -2.26
N LYS A 70 18.25 -3.53 -3.48
CA LYS A 70 18.89 -2.93 -4.65
C LYS A 70 17.86 -2.31 -5.60
N SER A 71 18.07 -1.05 -5.94
CA SER A 71 17.32 -0.28 -6.92
C SER A 71 18.28 0.31 -7.95
N SER A 72 18.43 -0.35 -9.11
CA SER A 72 19.29 0.08 -10.20
C SER A 72 18.49 0.77 -11.31
N VAL A 73 19.20 1.38 -12.25
CA VAL A 73 18.63 1.98 -13.46
C VAL A 73 17.77 0.98 -14.24
N PHE A 74 18.19 -0.30 -14.30
CA PHE A 74 17.45 -1.35 -14.99
C PHE A 74 16.08 -1.65 -14.37
N HIS A 75 15.87 -1.29 -13.11
CA HIS A 75 14.58 -1.48 -12.44
C HIS A 75 13.55 -0.39 -12.81
N LEU A 76 13.98 0.74 -13.40
CA LEU A 76 13.16 1.89 -13.80
C LEU A 76 12.70 1.78 -15.27
N LYS A 77 11.78 0.86 -15.57
CA LYS A 77 11.45 0.47 -16.96
C LYS A 77 10.72 1.53 -17.80
N LYS A 78 9.99 2.46 -17.17
CA LYS A 78 9.18 3.49 -17.84
C LYS A 78 9.51 4.90 -17.33
N GLN A 79 10.79 5.17 -17.11
CA GLN A 79 11.25 6.49 -16.70
C GLN A 79 10.94 7.55 -17.78
N PRO A 80 10.31 8.68 -17.43
CA PRO A 80 10.14 9.81 -18.36
C PRO A 80 11.49 10.36 -18.82
N LYS A 81 11.61 10.75 -20.09
CA LYS A 81 12.89 11.20 -20.71
C LYS A 81 13.64 12.27 -19.91
N ASN A 82 12.91 13.21 -19.30
CA ASN A 82 13.48 14.35 -18.60
C ASN A 82 13.48 14.18 -17.06
N ALA A 83 13.09 13.02 -16.54
CA ALA A 83 13.14 12.76 -15.11
C ALA A 83 14.58 12.59 -14.63
N THR A 84 14.99 13.39 -13.66
CA THR A 84 16.32 13.32 -13.06
C THR A 84 16.32 12.46 -11.80
N HIS A 85 15.21 12.47 -11.05
CA HIS A 85 15.05 11.73 -9.80
C HIS A 85 13.74 10.93 -9.77
N PHE A 86 13.65 9.99 -8.84
CA PHE A 86 12.44 9.30 -8.45
C PHE A 86 12.31 9.30 -6.92
N GLN A 87 11.10 9.22 -6.42
CA GLN A 87 10.80 9.00 -5.01
C GLN A 87 9.93 7.77 -4.87
N LEU A 88 10.22 6.99 -3.84
CA LEU A 88 9.37 5.88 -3.45
C LEU A 88 8.46 6.33 -2.32
N ILE A 89 7.22 5.87 -2.36
CA ILE A 89 6.17 6.24 -1.42
C ILE A 89 5.69 4.96 -0.74
N GLY A 90 6.04 4.77 0.52
CA GLY A 90 5.44 3.74 1.35
C GLY A 90 4.15 4.27 1.95
N ALA A 91 3.06 3.50 1.89
CA ALA A 91 1.85 3.81 2.62
C ALA A 91 1.32 2.60 3.37
N LEU A 92 0.72 2.86 4.52
CA LEU A 92 0.11 1.87 5.38
C LEU A 92 -1.31 2.31 5.72
N SER A 93 -2.23 1.36 5.80
CA SER A 93 -3.59 1.60 6.27
C SER A 93 -4.07 0.49 7.19
N LEU A 94 -4.79 0.87 8.24
CA LEU A 94 -5.43 -0.01 9.20
C LEU A 94 -6.89 -0.21 8.81
N VAL A 95 -7.31 -1.45 8.64
CA VAL A 95 -8.69 -1.80 8.27
C VAL A 95 -9.24 -2.81 9.26
N SER A 96 -10.27 -2.41 10.00
CA SER A 96 -10.97 -3.30 10.92
C SER A 96 -11.77 -4.33 10.14
N LYS A 97 -11.95 -5.52 10.72
CA LYS A 97 -13.04 -6.44 10.39
C LYS A 97 -14.38 -5.73 10.59
N TYR A 98 -15.27 -5.87 9.62
CA TYR A 98 -16.65 -5.43 9.70
C TYR A 98 -17.56 -6.62 9.88
N LYS A 99 -18.53 -6.48 10.79
CA LYS A 99 -19.56 -7.49 11.05
C LYS A 99 -20.95 -6.90 10.85
N TYR A 100 -21.86 -7.68 10.31
CA TYR A 100 -23.27 -7.32 10.21
C TYR A 100 -23.93 -7.34 11.59
N SER A 101 -24.74 -6.32 11.88
CA SER A 101 -25.59 -6.23 13.06
C SER A 101 -27.06 -6.40 12.63
N PRO A 102 -27.71 -7.53 12.95
CA PRO A 102 -29.11 -7.78 12.56
C PRO A 102 -30.08 -6.72 13.08
N ASN A 103 -29.89 -6.28 14.33
CA ASN A 103 -30.75 -5.27 14.97
C ASN A 103 -30.71 -3.92 14.25
N LYS A 104 -29.53 -3.52 13.77
CA LYS A 104 -29.32 -2.24 13.07
C LYS A 104 -29.38 -2.37 11.54
N LYS A 105 -29.52 -3.60 11.04
CA LYS A 105 -29.45 -3.98 9.62
C LYS A 105 -28.26 -3.36 8.88
N THR A 106 -27.11 -3.23 9.54
CA THR A 106 -25.94 -2.55 8.97
C THR A 106 -24.62 -3.15 9.45
N TYR A 107 -23.56 -2.87 8.71
CA TYR A 107 -22.20 -3.31 9.04
C TYR A 107 -21.49 -2.28 9.92
N HIS A 108 -20.75 -2.78 10.91
CA HIS A 108 -19.93 -1.94 11.77
C HIS A 108 -18.51 -2.49 11.92
N PRO A 109 -17.50 -1.61 12.02
CA PRO A 109 -16.15 -2.04 12.33
C PRO A 109 -16.12 -2.57 13.76
N MET A 110 -15.51 -3.73 13.97
CA MET A 110 -15.29 -4.28 15.30
C MET A 110 -14.28 -3.45 16.12
N SER A 111 -13.43 -2.66 15.45
CA SER A 111 -12.38 -1.82 16.05
C SER A 111 -12.46 -0.39 15.55
N LEU A 112 -13.50 0.34 15.98
CA LEU A 112 -13.80 1.68 15.48
C LEU A 112 -12.59 2.65 15.58
N LYS A 113 -11.88 2.66 16.72
CA LYS A 113 -10.74 3.56 16.96
C LYS A 113 -9.49 3.22 16.13
N GLN A 114 -9.42 2.03 15.54
CA GLN A 114 -8.26 1.56 14.77
C GLN A 114 -8.59 1.36 13.28
N ASN A 115 -9.80 1.76 12.85
CA ASN A 115 -10.28 1.57 11.49
C ASN A 115 -10.08 2.81 10.62
N ALA A 116 -9.78 2.60 9.34
CA ALA A 116 -9.64 3.67 8.35
C ALA A 116 -8.56 4.71 8.69
N LEU A 117 -7.56 4.31 9.47
CA LEU A 117 -6.38 5.12 9.76
C LEU A 117 -5.27 4.78 8.77
N GLY A 118 -4.44 5.75 8.41
CA GLY A 118 -3.32 5.51 7.51
C GLY A 118 -2.18 6.50 7.71
N ILE A 119 -1.02 6.13 7.18
CA ILE A 119 0.18 6.97 7.16
C ILE A 119 0.92 6.71 5.84
N SER A 120 1.63 7.71 5.35
CA SER A 120 2.53 7.56 4.21
C SER A 120 3.85 8.23 4.49
N LYS A 121 4.93 7.69 3.93
CA LYS A 121 6.27 8.26 3.99
C LYS A 121 6.94 8.14 2.64
N ASN A 122 7.61 9.21 2.25
CA ASN A 122 8.41 9.25 1.03
C ASN A 122 9.88 9.02 1.38
N THR A 123 10.63 8.45 0.44
CA THR A 123 12.08 8.58 0.46
C THR A 123 12.48 10.00 0.09
N GLU A 124 13.73 10.36 0.39
CA GLU A 124 14.38 11.47 -0.28
C GLU A 124 14.37 11.26 -1.81
N PRO A 125 14.48 12.33 -2.62
CA PRO A 125 14.67 12.21 -4.06
C PRO A 125 15.92 11.38 -4.38
N LEU A 126 15.73 10.29 -5.12
CA LEU A 126 16.78 9.37 -5.53
C LEU A 126 17.13 9.60 -7.00
N LEU A 127 18.42 9.73 -7.32
CA LEU A 127 18.88 9.89 -8.70
C LEU A 127 18.50 8.68 -9.56
N CYS A 128 17.90 8.92 -10.73
CA CYS A 128 17.47 7.84 -11.63
C CYS A 128 18.63 7.08 -12.30
N LYS A 129 19.79 7.72 -12.46
CA LYS A 129 20.91 7.20 -13.27
C LYS A 129 21.94 6.40 -12.47
N ILE A 130 21.71 6.23 -11.17
CA ILE A 130 22.63 5.50 -10.30
C ILE A 130 21.92 4.35 -9.61
N GLU A 131 22.71 3.43 -9.07
CA GLU A 131 22.22 2.37 -8.21
C GLU A 131 22.11 2.85 -6.76
N HIS A 132 21.03 2.45 -6.11
CA HIS A 132 20.80 2.65 -4.68
C HIS A 132 20.68 1.27 -4.00
N THR A 133 21.35 1.10 -2.87
CA THR A 133 21.32 -0.15 -2.09
C THR A 133 20.73 0.10 -0.71
N ASN A 134 20.13 -0.93 -0.11
CA ASN A 134 19.61 -0.90 1.26
C ASN A 134 18.61 0.25 1.52
N LEU A 135 17.76 0.54 0.54
CA LEU A 135 16.70 1.54 0.71
C LEU A 135 15.63 0.99 1.66
N GLN A 136 15.23 1.82 2.62
CA GLN A 136 14.22 1.45 3.61
C GLN A 136 13.16 2.54 3.77
N ILE A 137 11.91 2.12 3.82
CA ILE A 137 10.78 2.98 4.20
C ILE A 137 10.15 2.40 5.46
N GLN A 138 10.36 3.08 6.59
CA GLN A 138 9.77 2.70 7.86
C GLN A 138 8.47 3.48 8.09
N LEU A 139 7.38 2.74 8.33
CA LEU A 139 6.03 3.24 8.59
C LEU A 139 5.61 2.84 9.99
N GLN A 140 5.35 3.82 10.85
CA GLN A 140 4.81 3.59 12.19
C GLN A 140 3.29 3.67 12.14
N THR A 141 2.61 2.68 12.70
CA THR A 141 1.14 2.67 12.72
C THR A 141 0.60 3.89 13.48
N PRO A 142 -0.47 4.54 12.99
CA PRO A 142 -1.00 5.79 13.56
C PRO A 142 -1.82 5.56 14.85
N VAL A 143 -1.44 4.59 15.68
CA VAL A 143 -2.10 4.24 16.93
C VAL A 143 -1.05 4.04 18.03
N THR A 144 -1.36 4.53 19.23
CA THR A 144 -0.51 4.38 20.42
C THR A 144 -0.84 3.11 21.22
N THR A 145 -2.02 2.55 21.01
CA THR A 145 -2.48 1.32 21.67
C THR A 145 -1.98 0.07 20.94
N GLN A 146 -2.09 -1.09 21.57
CA GLN A 146 -1.82 -2.36 20.89
C GLN A 146 -2.88 -2.60 19.80
N LEU A 147 -2.44 -3.04 18.63
CA LEU A 147 -3.34 -3.40 17.53
C LEU A 147 -4.17 -4.62 17.89
N GLN A 148 -5.48 -4.52 17.67
CA GLN A 148 -6.40 -5.63 17.90
C GLN A 148 -6.27 -6.67 16.78
N SER A 149 -6.55 -7.94 17.09
CA SER A 149 -6.39 -9.08 16.15
C SER A 149 -7.32 -9.01 14.95
N ASN A 150 -8.44 -8.33 15.09
CA ASN A 150 -9.45 -8.07 14.06
C ASN A 150 -9.13 -6.85 13.17
N VAL A 151 -7.94 -6.24 13.31
CA VAL A 151 -7.47 -5.17 12.41
C VAL A 151 -6.40 -5.75 11.48
N SER A 152 -6.56 -5.56 10.17
CA SER A 152 -5.56 -5.86 9.15
C SER A 152 -4.77 -4.60 8.79
N ILE A 153 -3.52 -4.78 8.41
CA ILE A 153 -2.66 -3.72 7.88
C ILE A 153 -2.47 -3.97 6.39
N THR A 154 -2.82 -3.00 5.55
CA THR A 154 -2.46 -3.02 4.13
C THR A 154 -1.21 -2.18 3.90
N VAL A 155 -0.23 -2.73 3.18
CA VAL A 155 1.04 -2.07 2.89
C VAL A 155 1.14 -1.81 1.39
N TRP A 156 1.43 -0.57 1.04
CA TRP A 156 1.46 -0.09 -0.33
C TRP A 156 2.83 0.52 -0.64
N LEU A 157 3.29 0.31 -1.88
CA LEU A 157 4.47 0.97 -2.40
C LEU A 157 4.12 1.64 -3.72
N GLY A 158 4.50 2.91 -3.82
CA GLY A 158 4.36 3.70 -5.01
C GLY A 158 5.67 4.34 -5.45
N ILE A 159 5.64 4.88 -6.67
CA ILE A 159 6.74 5.62 -7.27
C ILE A 159 6.18 6.89 -7.91
N GLN A 160 6.95 7.97 -7.78
CA GLN A 160 6.79 9.18 -8.57
C GLN A 160 8.13 9.64 -9.11
N TYR A 161 8.13 10.23 -10.31
CA TYR A 161 9.33 10.81 -10.91
C TYR A 161 9.37 12.31 -10.67
N LEU A 162 10.58 12.85 -10.57
CA LEU A 162 10.85 14.27 -10.38
C LEU A 162 11.87 14.78 -11.40
N LYS A 163 11.76 16.07 -11.71
CA LYS A 163 12.77 16.83 -12.44
C LYS A 163 13.38 17.87 -11.49
N LEU A 164 14.69 17.90 -11.43
CA LEU A 164 15.45 18.95 -10.74
C LEU A 164 15.71 20.05 -11.75
N GLU A 165 15.25 21.27 -11.47
CA GLU A 165 15.56 22.47 -12.23
C GLU A 165 16.12 23.52 -11.25
N GLY A 166 17.37 23.92 -11.43
CA GLY A 166 18.08 24.70 -10.42
C GLY A 166 18.21 23.91 -9.11
N LEU A 167 17.55 24.39 -8.05
CA LEU A 167 17.53 23.76 -6.72
C LEU A 167 16.18 23.14 -6.36
N GLU A 168 15.19 23.22 -7.24
CA GLU A 168 13.80 22.83 -6.95
C GLU A 168 13.40 21.53 -7.66
N TYR A 169 12.57 20.73 -6.98
CA TYR A 169 12.06 19.46 -7.50
C TYR A 169 10.62 19.57 -7.98
N TYR A 170 10.41 19.32 -9.28
CA TYR A 170 9.10 19.30 -9.90
C TYR A 170 8.62 17.87 -10.12
N THR A 171 7.45 17.54 -9.58
CA THR A 171 6.89 16.19 -9.68
C THR A 171 6.17 15.98 -11.02
N TYR A 172 6.48 14.88 -11.71
CA TYR A 172 5.71 14.45 -12.87
C TYR A 172 4.32 13.97 -12.44
N LYS A 173 3.27 14.53 -13.05
CA LYS A 173 1.89 14.02 -12.89
C LYS A 173 1.70 12.68 -13.60
N SER A 174 2.40 12.48 -14.72
CA SER A 174 2.41 11.23 -15.46
C SER A 174 3.29 10.20 -14.74
N HIS A 175 3.01 8.91 -14.95
CA HIS A 175 3.81 7.78 -14.43
C HIS A 175 3.81 7.59 -12.90
N LYS A 176 2.87 8.22 -12.18
CA LYS A 176 2.58 7.85 -10.79
C LYS A 176 1.87 6.50 -10.73
N ALA A 177 2.45 5.58 -9.98
CA ALA A 177 1.91 4.24 -9.79
C ALA A 177 2.07 3.82 -8.34
N MET A 178 1.15 2.97 -7.86
CA MET A 178 1.20 2.37 -6.54
C MET A 178 0.49 1.03 -6.53
N GLN A 179 1.07 0.08 -5.80
CA GLN A 179 0.62 -1.30 -5.67
C GLN A 179 0.54 -1.70 -4.19
N CYS A 180 -0.45 -2.52 -3.85
CA CYS A 180 -0.46 -3.23 -2.56
C CYS A 180 0.61 -4.31 -2.59
N ILE A 181 1.62 -4.20 -1.73
CA ILE A 181 2.77 -5.13 -1.71
C ILE A 181 2.73 -6.09 -0.52
N GLY A 182 1.81 -5.89 0.43
CA GLY A 182 1.70 -6.76 1.59
C GLY A 182 0.42 -6.54 2.38
N LEU A 183 0.07 -7.57 3.13
CA LEU A 183 -0.97 -7.54 4.14
C LEU A 183 -0.46 -8.22 5.40
N LEU A 184 -0.65 -7.58 6.54
CA LEU A 184 -0.16 -8.03 7.84
C LEU A 184 -1.27 -7.99 8.89
#